data_AF-A0AAF0SAD6-F1
#
_entry.id   AF-A0AAF0SAD6-F1
#
_cell.length_a   1.000
_cell.length_b   1.000
_cell.length_c   1.000
_cell.angle_alpha   90.00
_cell.angle_beta   90.00
_cell.angle_gamma   90.00
#
_symmetry.space_group_name_H-M   'P 1'
#
loop_
_entity.id
_entity.type
_entity.pdbx_description
1 polymer ?
#
loop_
_entity_poly.entity_id
_entity_poly.type
_entity_poly.pdbx_seq_one_letter_code
_entity_poly.pdbx_strand_id
1 'polypeptide(L)'
;MDLQELLDLGYTEEMDSAELELRIAERNEHPVIQYVKMFPFEDAYYNPDDVPICDIPEPLTWVAPGHDLQRPKRLRCGPVRIKGSTGEKGRLFVSCSNSRFHYLRGKNNHCWSPKCPVCLNDSCLRTGTRIEMRYVEYRLLCEKQGIESGNVGHWIISPPQDQMRWIMQSHVWFNRFRRRLQQDLCKVGCLGGRLVFHPWRMKDCTWENGPHFHGVLIGFLDTKAFLDTHPGWVIKKVHSKDELQSIRLTFAYLTTHEGIGLYERNPTSDDYTSKILNYYLPGLNSNDDTGQNGSKKRMFRYTEEDQANEVLGKGRMVGEIGNFDWLGYAMEPQFSQISDNYFGVLANNMIKTVDRESYRVTRTCTQCGGTLNVYSGICDQCGEAASHIFENKVRAFARDAPYVKEVLPDLKDSLRLDGSTMGDLTPDVAMIVSDREVMDNIASSRPKDPMAEYQRHAAARKIA
;
A
#
# COMPACT_ATOMS: atom_id res chain seq x y z
N MET A 1 0.77 21.42 16.07
CA MET A 1 -0.47 21.82 16.74
C MET A 1 -0.23 23.11 17.46
N ASP A 2 -1.18 24.04 17.42
CA ASP A 2 -1.10 25.24 18.25
C ASP A 2 -1.57 24.94 19.70
N LEU A 3 -1.41 25.92 20.59
CA LEU A 3 -1.79 25.77 21.99
C LEU A 3 -3.31 25.55 22.14
N GLN A 4 -4.12 26.14 21.25
CA GLN A 4 -5.56 25.98 21.27
C GLN A 4 -5.96 24.54 20.92
N GLU A 5 -5.33 23.93 19.91
CA GLU A 5 -5.56 22.54 19.55
C GLU A 5 -5.14 21.56 20.66
N LEU A 6 -4.11 21.90 21.44
CA LEU A 6 -3.70 21.13 22.63
C LEU A 6 -4.73 21.26 23.76
N LEU A 7 -5.21 22.47 24.03
CA LEU A 7 -6.25 22.72 25.02
C LEU A 7 -7.58 22.04 24.64
N ASP A 8 -7.92 22.00 23.35
CA ASP A 8 -9.08 21.27 22.82
C ASP A 8 -8.97 19.74 23.01
N LEU A 9 -7.75 19.21 23.17
CA LEU A 9 -7.50 17.81 23.58
C LEU A 9 -7.60 17.60 25.10
N GLY A 10 -7.92 18.65 25.85
CA GLY A 10 -7.91 18.65 27.30
C GLY A 10 -6.50 18.59 27.88
N TYR A 11 -5.48 19.05 27.16
CA TYR A 11 -4.11 19.14 27.66
C TYR A 11 -4.06 19.93 28.96
N THR A 12 -3.38 19.39 29.96
CA THR A 12 -3.00 20.07 31.21
C THR A 12 -1.48 20.01 31.37
N GLU A 13 -0.88 20.97 32.08
CA GLU A 13 0.58 20.94 32.35
C GLU A 13 1.02 19.69 33.12
N GLU A 14 0.09 19.05 33.81
CA GLU A 14 0.28 17.80 34.55
C GLU A 14 0.06 16.54 33.69
N MET A 15 -0.41 16.69 32.44
CA MET A 15 -0.69 15.56 31.56
C MET A 15 0.60 14.88 31.12
N ASP A 16 0.71 13.59 31.43
CA ASP A 16 1.76 12.72 30.92
C ASP A 16 1.79 12.80 29.38
N SER A 17 3.00 12.99 28.82
CA SER A 17 3.26 12.98 27.37
C SER A 17 2.61 11.77 26.68
N ALA A 18 2.56 10.61 27.32
CA ALA A 18 1.96 9.41 26.76
C ALA A 18 0.43 9.50 26.66
N GLU A 19 -0.24 10.17 27.60
CA GLU A 19 -1.67 10.44 27.56
C GLU A 19 -2.00 11.48 26.49
N LEU A 20 -1.25 12.58 26.42
CA LEU A 20 -1.43 13.59 25.38
C LEU A 20 -1.25 13.00 23.97
N GLU A 21 -0.25 12.13 23.79
CA GLU A 21 -0.01 11.46 22.51
C GLU A 21 -1.09 10.41 22.18
N LEU A 22 -1.69 9.77 23.19
CA LEU A 22 -2.85 8.90 23.00
C LEU A 22 -4.03 9.72 22.46
N ARG A 23 -4.32 10.87 23.06
CA ARG A 23 -5.39 11.78 22.63
C ARG A 23 -5.12 12.40 21.25
N ILE A 24 -3.87 12.72 20.92
CA ILE A 24 -3.48 13.15 19.57
C ILE A 24 -3.67 12.01 18.56
N ALA A 25 -3.32 10.77 18.91
CA ALA A 25 -3.52 9.62 18.03
C ALA A 25 -5.01 9.31 17.83
N GLU A 26 -5.83 9.40 18.88
CA GLU A 26 -7.28 9.21 18.85
C GLU A 26 -8.00 10.30 18.05
N ARG A 27 -7.59 11.58 18.18
CA ARG A 27 -8.17 12.70 17.41
C ARG A 27 -7.87 12.61 15.90
N ASN A 28 -6.73 12.03 15.54
CA ASN A 28 -6.30 11.88 14.15
C ASN A 28 -6.69 10.52 13.55
N GLU A 29 -7.32 9.63 14.32
CA GLU A 29 -7.85 8.39 13.80
C GLU A 29 -9.11 8.68 12.99
N HIS A 30 -9.13 8.21 11.73
CA HIS A 30 -10.28 8.45 10.87
C HIS A 30 -11.53 7.81 11.52
N PRO A 31 -12.69 8.50 11.62
CA PRO A 31 -13.86 7.98 12.34
C PRO A 31 -14.27 6.58 11.91
N VAL A 32 -14.18 6.28 10.61
CA VAL A 32 -14.48 4.94 10.05
C VAL A 32 -13.57 3.85 10.63
N ILE A 33 -12.31 4.15 10.95
CA ILE A 33 -11.42 3.18 11.61
C ILE A 33 -11.87 2.93 13.04
N GLN A 34 -12.33 3.97 13.75
CA GLN A 34 -12.93 3.80 15.08
C GLN A 34 -14.19 2.93 14.97
N TYR A 35 -15.08 3.19 14.00
CA TYR A 35 -16.26 2.36 13.74
C TYR A 35 -15.91 0.91 13.41
N VAL A 36 -14.92 0.69 12.54
CA VAL A 36 -14.44 -0.67 12.21
C VAL A 36 -13.94 -1.39 13.47
N LYS A 37 -13.27 -0.70 14.39
CA LYS A 37 -12.78 -1.32 15.63
C LYS A 37 -13.85 -1.54 16.71
N MET A 38 -14.90 -0.71 16.72
CA MET A 38 -15.91 -0.70 17.78
C MET A 38 -17.02 -1.73 17.59
N PHE A 39 -17.37 -2.06 16.34
CA PHE A 39 -18.52 -2.90 16.04
C PHE A 39 -18.09 -4.28 15.55
N PRO A 40 -18.67 -5.37 16.10
CA PRO A 40 -18.35 -6.71 15.67
C PRO A 40 -18.78 -6.92 14.21
N PHE A 41 -17.99 -7.72 13.49
CA PHE A 41 -18.34 -8.20 12.17
C PHE A 41 -19.15 -9.48 12.31
N GLU A 42 -20.25 -9.61 11.56
CA GLU A 42 -20.85 -10.92 11.35
C GLU A 42 -19.81 -11.85 10.71
N ASP A 43 -19.80 -13.13 11.11
CA ASP A 43 -18.94 -14.11 10.47
C ASP A 43 -19.24 -14.14 8.96
N ALA A 44 -18.20 -13.95 8.14
CA ALA A 44 -18.32 -14.09 6.68
C ALA A 44 -18.42 -15.56 6.23
N TYR A 45 -18.62 -16.46 7.20
CA TYR A 45 -18.72 -17.90 7.04
C TYR A 45 -20.19 -18.31 6.95
N TYR A 46 -20.51 -19.22 6.03
CA TYR A 46 -21.87 -19.72 5.84
C TYR A 46 -22.06 -21.07 6.54
N ASN A 47 -23.29 -21.35 6.98
CA ASN A 47 -23.60 -22.56 7.75
C ASN A 47 -23.20 -23.82 6.94
N PRO A 48 -22.34 -24.72 7.50
CA PRO A 48 -21.94 -25.99 6.89
C PRO A 48 -23.12 -26.84 6.38
N ASP A 49 -24.30 -26.69 6.98
CA ASP A 49 -25.49 -27.45 6.63
C ASP A 49 -26.02 -27.16 5.21
N ASP A 50 -25.67 -26.00 4.64
CA ASP A 50 -26.10 -25.60 3.28
C ASP A 50 -25.10 -26.03 2.20
N VAL A 51 -23.85 -26.32 2.56
CA VAL A 51 -22.76 -26.73 1.65
C VAL A 51 -21.80 -27.68 2.36
N PRO A 52 -21.68 -28.95 1.94
CA PRO A 52 -20.68 -29.87 2.50
C PRO A 52 -19.28 -29.28 2.35
N ILE A 53 -18.66 -28.89 3.47
CA ILE A 53 -17.32 -28.25 3.52
C ILE A 53 -16.25 -29.10 2.82
N CYS A 54 -16.45 -30.42 2.79
CA CYS A 54 -15.49 -31.40 2.30
C CYS A 54 -15.11 -31.24 0.81
N ASP A 55 -15.84 -30.44 0.03
CA ASP A 55 -15.60 -30.25 -1.40
C ASP A 55 -15.14 -28.82 -1.81
N ILE A 56 -14.86 -27.93 -0.86
CA ILE A 56 -14.44 -26.55 -1.17
C ILE A 56 -12.93 -26.51 -1.44
N PRO A 57 -12.47 -26.23 -2.68
CA PRO A 57 -11.04 -26.15 -2.97
C PRO A 57 -10.45 -24.88 -2.35
N GLU A 58 -9.40 -25.02 -1.55
CA GLU A 58 -8.66 -23.93 -0.90
C GLU A 58 -9.62 -22.96 -0.16
N PRO A 59 -10.13 -23.36 1.03
CA PRO A 59 -11.12 -22.57 1.75
C PRO A 59 -10.57 -21.18 2.07
N LEU A 60 -11.47 -20.20 2.00
CA LEU A 60 -11.16 -18.80 2.15
C LEU A 60 -11.83 -18.22 3.40
N THR A 61 -11.01 -17.67 4.30
CA THR A 61 -11.45 -16.97 5.51
C THR A 61 -11.28 -15.47 5.33
N TRP A 62 -12.31 -14.70 5.61
CA TRP A 62 -12.25 -13.24 5.55
C TRP A 62 -12.00 -12.65 6.92
N VAL A 63 -11.08 -11.70 7.01
CA VAL A 63 -10.77 -10.97 8.25
C VAL A 63 -10.96 -9.48 8.02
N ALA A 64 -11.57 -8.81 9.00
CA ALA A 64 -11.70 -7.37 8.98
C ALA A 64 -10.34 -6.67 9.21
N PRO A 65 -10.06 -5.53 8.56
CA PRO A 65 -8.84 -4.78 8.77
C PRO A 65 -8.74 -4.30 10.23
N GLY A 66 -7.54 -4.26 10.78
CA GLY A 66 -7.31 -3.80 12.15
C GLY A 66 -7.72 -4.77 13.28
N HIS A 67 -8.13 -6.01 12.98
CA HIS A 67 -8.64 -6.97 13.98
C HIS A 67 -7.61 -8.00 14.48
N ASP A 68 -6.35 -7.90 14.07
CA ASP A 68 -5.27 -8.74 14.61
C ASP A 68 -4.82 -8.21 15.98
N LEU A 69 -5.70 -8.35 16.98
CA LEU A 69 -5.48 -7.89 18.36
C LEU A 69 -4.44 -8.74 19.10
N GLN A 70 -4.25 -9.99 18.66
CA GLN A 70 -3.28 -10.92 19.23
C GLN A 70 -1.89 -10.79 18.60
N ARG A 71 -1.72 -9.86 17.65
CA ARG A 71 -0.46 -9.67 16.95
C ARG A 71 0.69 -9.53 17.94
N PRO A 72 1.72 -10.37 17.86
CA PRO A 72 2.71 -10.44 18.91
C PRO A 72 3.45 -9.10 19.04
N LYS A 73 3.50 -8.58 20.27
CA LYS A 73 4.20 -7.33 20.64
C LYS A 73 5.67 -7.29 20.18
N ARG A 74 6.24 -8.45 19.83
CA ARG A 74 7.59 -8.61 19.23
C ARG A 74 7.79 -7.81 17.94
N LEU A 75 6.73 -7.53 17.17
CA LEU A 75 6.81 -6.67 15.98
C LEU A 75 6.95 -5.17 16.30
N ARG A 76 6.85 -4.78 17.59
CA ARG A 76 7.08 -3.43 18.13
C ARG A 76 6.44 -2.29 17.33
N CYS A 77 5.25 -2.50 16.77
CA CYS A 77 4.52 -1.44 16.07
C CYS A 77 4.11 -0.34 17.05
N GLY A 78 4.14 0.92 16.59
CA GLY A 78 3.93 2.10 17.43
C GLY A 78 5.21 2.89 17.69
N PRO A 79 5.22 3.79 18.68
CA PRO A 79 6.32 4.73 18.90
C PRO A 79 7.67 4.07 19.12
N VAL A 80 8.68 4.53 18.38
CA VAL A 80 10.07 4.10 18.56
C VAL A 80 10.62 4.75 19.83
N ARG A 81 11.06 3.91 20.77
CA ARG A 81 11.66 4.35 22.03
C ARG A 81 13.14 3.97 22.07
N ILE A 82 13.98 4.93 22.41
CA ILE A 82 15.43 4.76 22.62
C ILE A 82 15.69 4.92 24.12
N LYS A 83 16.59 4.11 24.68
CA LYS A 83 17.07 4.33 26.05
C LYS A 83 17.96 5.58 26.04
N GLY A 84 17.56 6.61 26.78
CA GLY A 84 18.38 7.81 26.99
C GLY A 84 19.54 7.57 27.94
N SER A 85 20.42 8.56 28.06
CA SER A 85 21.58 8.56 28.98
C SER A 85 21.18 8.46 30.46
N THR A 86 19.96 8.86 30.82
CA THR A 86 19.38 8.77 32.16
C THR A 86 18.66 7.44 32.43
N GLY A 87 18.66 6.49 31.49
CA GLY A 87 17.94 5.22 31.58
C GLY A 87 16.45 5.28 31.22
N GLU A 88 15.87 6.47 31.09
CA GLU A 88 14.49 6.67 30.63
C GLU A 88 14.33 6.38 29.13
N LYS A 89 13.19 5.82 28.73
CA LYS A 89 12.90 5.48 27.33
C LYS A 89 12.29 6.68 26.59
N GLY A 90 13.14 7.59 26.10
CA GLY A 90 12.74 8.71 25.25
C GLY A 90 12.18 8.26 23.89
N ARG A 91 11.18 8.97 23.36
CA ARG A 91 10.66 8.73 22.00
C ARG A 91 11.60 9.38 20.98
N LEU A 92 11.85 8.66 19.89
CA LEU A 92 12.54 9.20 18.73
C LEU A 92 11.56 10.08 17.95
N PHE A 93 11.92 11.33 17.66
CA PHE A 93 11.06 12.24 16.91
C PHE A 93 11.82 12.93 15.78
N VAL A 94 11.07 13.43 14.80
CA VAL A 94 11.56 14.23 13.69
C VAL A 94 11.01 15.64 13.84
N SER A 95 11.87 16.65 13.88
CA SER A 95 11.50 18.06 14.03
C SER A 95 12.18 18.94 12.99
N CYS A 96 11.58 20.07 12.66
CA CYS A 96 12.21 21.10 11.82
C CYS A 96 13.34 21.80 12.58
N SER A 97 14.52 21.93 11.95
CA SER A 97 15.69 22.58 12.53
C SER A 97 15.48 24.07 12.81
N ASN A 98 14.62 24.73 12.02
CA ASN A 98 14.43 26.18 12.10
C ASN A 98 13.29 26.57 13.05
N SER A 99 12.36 25.65 13.36
CA SER A 99 11.22 25.93 14.24
C SER A 99 10.52 24.65 14.67
N ARG A 100 10.39 24.45 15.98
CA ARG A 100 9.63 23.34 16.58
C ARG A 100 8.13 23.37 16.25
N PHE A 101 7.61 24.50 15.77
CA PHE A 101 6.19 24.66 15.43
C PHE A 101 5.89 24.29 13.99
N HIS A 102 6.89 24.27 13.09
CA HIS A 102 6.63 23.99 11.67
C HIS A 102 6.35 22.51 11.42
N TYR A 103 7.08 21.63 12.10
CA TYR A 103 6.96 20.20 11.93
C TYR A 103 7.53 19.48 13.15
N LEU A 104 6.72 18.62 13.77
CA LEU A 104 7.15 17.69 14.80
C LEU A 104 6.35 16.39 14.64
N ARG A 105 7.05 15.25 14.50
CA ARG A 105 6.41 13.94 14.38
C ARG A 105 7.21 12.86 15.12
N GLY A 106 6.55 12.13 16.01
CA GLY A 106 7.12 10.92 16.61
C GLY A 106 7.40 9.85 15.55
N LYS A 107 8.58 9.22 15.61
CA LYS A 107 8.91 8.10 14.73
C LYS A 107 8.18 6.86 15.24
N ASN A 108 7.42 6.23 14.36
CA ASN A 108 6.72 4.98 14.64
C ASN A 108 7.34 3.84 13.84
N ASN A 109 7.37 2.66 14.44
CA ASN A 109 7.56 1.40 13.75
C ASN A 109 6.23 0.96 13.15
N HIS A 110 6.25 0.56 11.89
CA HIS A 110 5.07 0.06 11.19
C HIS A 110 5.36 -1.33 10.62
N CYS A 111 4.46 -2.28 10.86
CA CYS A 111 4.47 -3.55 10.13
C CYS A 111 3.80 -3.43 8.76
N TRP A 112 3.12 -2.30 8.48
CA TRP A 112 2.39 -2.03 7.24
C TRP A 112 1.33 -3.07 6.87
N SER A 113 0.86 -3.85 7.86
CA SER A 113 -0.16 -4.85 7.66
C SER A 113 -1.54 -4.21 7.85
N PRO A 114 -2.48 -4.40 6.91
CA PRO A 114 -3.86 -3.93 7.07
C PRO A 114 -4.60 -4.65 8.22
N LYS A 115 -4.10 -5.80 8.68
CA LYS A 115 -4.64 -6.50 9.85
C LYS A 115 -4.31 -5.80 11.17
N CYS A 116 -3.23 -5.02 11.23
CA CYS A 116 -2.73 -4.46 12.48
C CYS A 116 -3.52 -3.21 12.91
N PRO A 117 -4.15 -3.21 14.10
CA PRO A 117 -4.95 -2.06 14.57
C PRO A 117 -4.14 -0.76 14.70
N VAL A 118 -2.84 -0.86 14.99
CA VAL A 118 -1.94 0.29 15.15
C VAL A 118 -1.52 0.87 13.79
N CYS A 119 -1.34 0.02 12.78
CA CYS A 119 -0.82 0.43 11.47
C CYS A 119 -1.91 0.63 10.42
N LEU A 120 -3.18 0.30 10.71
CA LEU A 120 -4.25 0.26 9.72
C LEU A 120 -4.36 1.59 8.96
N ASN A 121 -4.48 2.72 9.65
CA ASN A 121 -4.63 4.04 9.02
C ASN A 121 -3.47 4.35 8.06
N ASP A 122 -2.23 4.23 8.53
CA ASP A 122 -1.03 4.48 7.73
C ASP A 122 -0.91 3.48 6.57
N SER A 123 -1.34 2.24 6.76
CA SER A 123 -1.35 1.21 5.72
C SER A 123 -2.36 1.54 4.63
N CYS A 124 -3.56 1.97 5.00
CA CYS A 124 -4.59 2.45 4.06
C CYS A 124 -4.11 3.65 3.26
N LEU A 125 -3.56 4.68 3.92
CA LEU A 125 -3.02 5.87 3.24
C LEU A 125 -1.87 5.53 2.30
N ARG A 126 -0.97 4.62 2.73
CA ARG A 126 0.13 4.14 1.89
C ARG A 126 -0.39 3.37 0.68
N THR A 127 -1.38 2.49 0.86
CA THR A 127 -2.01 1.76 -0.23
C THR A 127 -2.68 2.71 -1.23
N GLY A 128 -3.47 3.67 -0.74
CA GLY A 128 -4.07 4.71 -1.57
C GLY A 128 -3.03 5.51 -2.36
N THR A 129 -1.91 5.89 -1.73
CA THR A 129 -0.82 6.63 -2.40
C THR A 129 -0.19 5.80 -3.51
N ARG A 130 0.12 4.52 -3.25
CA ARG A 130 0.67 3.60 -4.26
C ARG A 130 -0.29 3.40 -5.45
N ILE A 131 -1.59 3.40 -5.18
CA ILE A 131 -2.60 3.29 -6.23
C ILE A 131 -2.68 4.58 -7.03
N GLU A 132 -2.76 5.74 -6.38
CA GLU A 132 -2.77 7.05 -7.07
C GLU A 132 -1.54 7.22 -7.96
N MET A 133 -0.35 6.87 -7.48
CA MET A 133 0.87 6.87 -8.30
C MET A 133 0.69 6.04 -9.58
N ARG A 134 0.09 4.85 -9.49
CA ARG A 134 -0.16 3.99 -10.66
C ARG A 134 -1.12 4.62 -11.68
N TYR A 135 -2.13 5.35 -11.22
CA TYR A 135 -3.07 6.04 -12.11
C TYR A 135 -2.40 7.25 -12.76
N VAL A 136 -1.62 8.02 -12.01
CA VAL A 136 -0.89 9.19 -12.53
C VAL A 136 0.21 8.75 -13.48
N GLU A 137 0.93 7.66 -13.20
CA GLU A 137 1.88 7.02 -14.12
C GLU A 137 1.23 6.76 -15.49
N TYR A 138 0.07 6.10 -15.49
CA TYR A 138 -0.67 5.80 -16.72
C TYR A 138 -1.13 7.07 -17.44
N ARG A 139 -1.72 8.03 -16.71
CA ARG A 139 -2.20 9.30 -17.27
C ARG A 139 -1.06 10.08 -17.93
N LEU A 140 0.07 10.24 -17.26
CA LEU A 140 1.23 10.98 -17.79
C LEU A 140 1.80 10.31 -19.04
N LEU A 141 1.92 8.98 -19.05
CA LEU A 141 2.36 8.23 -20.24
C LEU A 141 1.39 8.42 -21.42
N CYS A 142 0.08 8.45 -21.16
CA CYS A 142 -0.93 8.74 -22.17
C CYS A 142 -0.81 10.17 -22.70
N GLU A 143 -0.81 11.17 -21.83
CA GLU A 143 -0.72 12.60 -22.17
C GLU A 143 0.50 12.90 -23.04
N LYS A 144 1.66 12.37 -22.63
CA LYS A 144 2.93 12.52 -23.37
C LYS A 144 2.93 11.89 -24.76
N GLN A 145 2.14 10.83 -24.96
CA GLN A 145 1.97 10.17 -26.26
C GLN A 145 0.79 10.72 -27.05
N GLY A 146 0.08 11.75 -26.57
CA GLY A 146 -1.13 12.28 -27.20
C GLY A 146 -2.31 11.30 -27.19
N ILE A 147 -2.33 10.35 -26.24
CA ILE A 147 -3.37 9.35 -26.07
C ILE A 147 -4.34 9.81 -24.99
N GLU A 148 -5.64 9.67 -25.21
CA GLU A 148 -6.64 9.95 -24.18
C GLU A 148 -6.56 8.89 -23.07
N SER A 149 -6.34 9.32 -21.82
CA SER A 149 -6.27 8.39 -20.67
C SER A 149 -7.64 7.85 -20.26
N GLY A 150 -8.72 8.51 -20.66
CA GLY A 150 -10.09 8.22 -20.20
C GLY A 150 -10.38 8.76 -18.79
N ASN A 151 -11.66 8.91 -18.50
CA ASN A 151 -12.14 9.45 -17.22
C ASN A 151 -12.02 8.43 -16.09
N VAL A 152 -11.76 8.91 -14.87
CA VAL A 152 -11.72 8.09 -13.66
C VAL A 152 -13.05 8.21 -12.90
N GLY A 153 -13.62 7.08 -12.49
CA GLY A 153 -14.85 7.06 -11.70
C GLY A 153 -14.81 6.05 -10.56
N HIS A 154 -15.49 6.34 -9.46
CA HIS A 154 -15.75 5.40 -8.37
C HIS A 154 -17.08 4.69 -8.59
N TRP A 155 -17.07 3.36 -8.53
CA TRP A 155 -18.18 2.49 -8.83
C TRP A 155 -18.40 1.48 -7.70
N ILE A 156 -19.65 1.14 -7.45
CA ILE A 156 -20.07 -0.01 -6.67
C ILE A 156 -20.60 -1.05 -7.64
N ILE A 157 -20.11 -2.28 -7.52
CA ILE A 157 -20.52 -3.42 -8.33
C ILE A 157 -20.90 -4.54 -7.36
N SER A 158 -22.19 -4.84 -7.27
CA SER A 158 -22.73 -5.86 -6.37
C SER A 158 -23.32 -7.01 -7.19
N PRO A 159 -22.76 -8.22 -7.08
CA PRO A 159 -23.39 -9.42 -7.63
C PRO A 159 -24.64 -9.83 -6.83
N PRO A 160 -25.45 -10.77 -7.35
CA PRO A 160 -26.47 -11.46 -6.57
C PRO A 160 -25.86 -12.02 -5.28
N GLN A 161 -26.47 -11.67 -4.14
CA GLN A 161 -25.85 -11.88 -2.83
C GLN A 161 -25.67 -13.37 -2.50
N ASP A 162 -26.67 -14.20 -2.79
CA ASP A 162 -26.61 -15.64 -2.52
C ASP A 162 -25.50 -16.34 -3.32
N GLN A 163 -25.36 -15.96 -4.61
CA GLN A 163 -24.27 -16.45 -5.45
C GLN A 163 -22.91 -16.05 -4.88
N MET A 164 -22.76 -14.79 -4.49
CA MET A 164 -21.47 -14.27 -4.04
C MET A 164 -21.04 -14.82 -2.69
N ARG A 165 -22.00 -15.03 -1.77
CA ARG A 165 -21.75 -15.67 -0.47
C ARG A 165 -21.15 -17.06 -0.61
N TRP A 166 -21.58 -17.82 -1.62
CA TRP A 166 -20.99 -19.12 -1.97
C TRP A 166 -19.59 -18.97 -2.59
N ILE A 167 -19.45 -18.11 -3.60
CA ILE A 167 -18.18 -17.92 -4.33
C ILE A 167 -17.04 -17.47 -3.40
N MET A 168 -17.34 -16.62 -2.42
CA MET A 168 -16.36 -16.08 -1.49
C MET A 168 -15.87 -17.08 -0.44
N GLN A 169 -16.35 -18.33 -0.41
CA GLN A 169 -15.84 -19.37 0.49
C GLN A 169 -14.61 -20.12 -0.07
N SER A 170 -14.30 -19.97 -1.38
CA SER A 170 -13.15 -20.61 -2.04
C SER A 170 -12.24 -19.59 -2.69
N HIS A 171 -10.95 -19.70 -2.42
CA HIS A 171 -9.92 -18.89 -3.09
C HIS A 171 -9.97 -19.06 -4.62
N VAL A 172 -10.14 -20.31 -5.08
CA VAL A 172 -10.17 -20.66 -6.51
C VAL A 172 -11.39 -20.04 -7.20
N TRP A 173 -12.58 -20.19 -6.61
CA TRP A 173 -13.81 -19.65 -7.19
C TRP A 173 -13.82 -18.13 -7.15
N PHE A 174 -13.45 -17.51 -6.02
CA PHE A 174 -13.36 -16.06 -5.89
C PHE A 174 -12.41 -15.44 -6.93
N ASN A 175 -11.21 -16.01 -7.12
CA ASN A 175 -10.27 -15.51 -8.12
C ASN A 175 -10.77 -15.69 -9.56
N ARG A 176 -11.44 -16.81 -9.87
CA ARG A 176 -12.03 -17.03 -11.19
C ARG A 176 -13.14 -16.01 -11.45
N PHE A 177 -14.03 -15.82 -10.48
CA PHE A 177 -15.11 -14.84 -10.53
C PHE A 177 -14.56 -13.43 -10.71
N ARG A 178 -13.58 -13.01 -9.90
CA ARG A 178 -12.96 -11.68 -9.99
C ARG A 178 -12.33 -11.42 -11.36
N ARG A 179 -11.59 -12.40 -11.93
CA ARG A 179 -11.01 -12.26 -13.28
C ARG A 179 -12.09 -12.13 -14.35
N ARG A 180 -13.18 -12.91 -14.23
CA ARG A 180 -14.30 -12.81 -15.16
C ARG A 180 -14.98 -11.46 -15.08
N LEU A 181 -15.26 -10.97 -13.88
CA LEU A 181 -15.80 -9.64 -13.65
C LEU A 181 -14.93 -8.54 -14.29
N GLN A 182 -13.61 -8.59 -14.11
CA GLN A 182 -12.68 -7.65 -14.73
C GLN A 182 -12.77 -7.67 -16.26
N GLN A 183 -12.86 -8.86 -16.87
CA GLN A 183 -13.02 -9.00 -18.31
C GLN A 183 -14.36 -8.44 -18.79
N ASP A 184 -15.45 -8.70 -18.06
CA ASP A 184 -16.77 -8.23 -18.44
C ASP A 184 -16.89 -6.71 -18.30
N LEU A 185 -16.28 -6.10 -17.27
CA LEU A 185 -16.13 -4.64 -17.19
C LEU A 185 -15.38 -4.07 -18.39
N CYS A 186 -14.30 -4.72 -18.83
CA CYS A 186 -13.56 -4.28 -20.02
C CYS A 186 -14.39 -4.32 -21.31
N LYS A 187 -15.27 -5.32 -21.47
CA LYS A 187 -16.15 -5.43 -22.64
C LYS A 187 -17.17 -4.29 -22.74
N VAL A 188 -17.52 -3.67 -21.62
CA VAL A 188 -18.48 -2.56 -21.55
C VAL A 188 -17.81 -1.19 -21.38
N GLY A 189 -16.53 -1.07 -21.78
CA GLY A 189 -15.83 0.21 -21.92
C GLY A 189 -14.90 0.61 -20.76
N CYS A 190 -14.70 -0.26 -19.76
CA CYS A 190 -13.66 -0.06 -18.75
C CYS A 190 -12.27 -0.33 -19.34
N LEU A 191 -11.40 0.68 -19.40
CA LEU A 191 -10.02 0.52 -19.87
C LEU A 191 -9.16 -0.22 -18.84
N GLY A 192 -9.44 -0.03 -17.55
CA GLY A 192 -8.73 -0.68 -16.46
C GLY A 192 -9.09 -0.09 -15.11
N GLY A 193 -8.51 -0.61 -14.05
CA GLY A 193 -8.83 -0.12 -12.71
C GLY A 193 -8.29 -1.01 -11.61
N ARG A 194 -8.79 -0.78 -10.40
CA ARG A 194 -8.59 -1.66 -9.25
C ARG A 194 -9.90 -1.83 -8.51
N LEU A 195 -10.22 -3.08 -8.18
CA LEU A 195 -11.36 -3.46 -7.36
C LEU A 195 -10.88 -3.72 -5.92
N VAL A 196 -11.68 -3.28 -4.95
CA VAL A 196 -11.57 -3.59 -3.52
C VAL A 196 -12.82 -4.37 -3.15
N PHE A 197 -12.65 -5.56 -2.58
CA PHE A 197 -13.77 -6.40 -2.19
C PHE A 197 -14.16 -6.16 -0.73
N HIS A 198 -15.44 -5.87 -0.50
CA HIS A 198 -16.01 -5.66 0.82
C HIS A 198 -17.02 -6.77 1.08
N PRO A 199 -16.72 -7.75 1.96
CA PRO A 199 -17.66 -8.82 2.28
C PRO A 199 -18.80 -8.33 3.19
N TRP A 200 -18.59 -7.24 3.93
CA TRP A 200 -19.58 -6.67 4.84
C TRP A 200 -20.08 -5.30 4.38
N ARG A 201 -21.27 -4.92 4.86
CA ARG A 201 -21.86 -3.59 4.73
C ARG A 201 -22.25 -3.07 6.11
N MET A 202 -21.99 -1.78 6.35
CA MET A 202 -22.47 -1.12 7.55
C MET A 202 -23.95 -0.77 7.38
N LYS A 203 -24.80 -1.26 8.28
CA LYS A 203 -26.24 -0.96 8.33
C LYS A 203 -26.66 -0.88 9.79
N ASP A 204 -27.40 0.15 10.19
CA ASP A 204 -27.93 0.29 11.55
C ASP A 204 -26.91 0.05 12.68
N CYS A 205 -25.67 0.52 12.49
CA CYS A 205 -24.52 0.32 13.39
C CYS A 205 -24.02 -1.13 13.52
N THR A 206 -24.34 -2.01 12.60
CA THR A 206 -23.81 -3.38 12.51
C THR A 206 -23.18 -3.64 11.14
N TRP A 207 -22.16 -4.51 11.11
CA TRP A 207 -21.54 -4.98 9.88
C TRP A 207 -22.21 -6.27 9.43
N GLU A 208 -23.15 -6.16 8.51
CA GLU A 208 -23.90 -7.29 7.96
C GLU A 208 -23.20 -7.90 6.74
N ASN A 209 -23.36 -9.20 6.53
CA ASN A 209 -22.84 -9.88 5.33
C ASN A 209 -23.55 -9.40 4.04
N GLY A 210 -22.81 -8.66 3.21
CA GLY A 210 -23.32 -7.98 2.02
C GLY A 210 -22.25 -7.79 0.95
N PRO A 211 -21.72 -8.87 0.35
CA PRO A 211 -20.54 -8.81 -0.48
C PRO A 211 -20.73 -7.93 -1.72
N HIS A 212 -19.76 -7.04 -1.94
CA HIS A 212 -19.71 -6.13 -3.09
C HIS A 212 -18.28 -5.71 -3.41
N PHE A 213 -18.09 -5.15 -4.60
CA PHE A 213 -16.84 -4.53 -5.00
C PHE A 213 -17.02 -3.02 -5.06
N HIS A 214 -16.06 -2.29 -4.52
CA HIS A 214 -15.80 -0.94 -4.97
C HIS A 214 -14.72 -0.97 -6.04
N GLY A 215 -14.91 -0.23 -7.12
CA GLY A 215 -13.91 -0.05 -8.15
C GLY A 215 -13.64 1.43 -8.35
N VAL A 216 -12.36 1.82 -8.38
CA VAL A 216 -12.00 3.02 -9.12
C VAL A 216 -11.59 2.53 -10.50
N LEU A 217 -12.27 3.03 -11.53
CA LEU A 217 -12.20 2.52 -12.90
C LEU A 217 -11.86 3.67 -13.85
N ILE A 218 -11.09 3.35 -14.89
CA ILE A 218 -10.75 4.24 -16.02
C ILE A 218 -11.64 3.87 -17.21
N GLY A 219 -12.20 4.88 -17.87
CA GLY A 219 -12.99 4.73 -19.09
C GLY A 219 -14.48 5.02 -18.88
N PHE A 220 -15.25 4.86 -19.97
CA PHE A 220 -16.69 5.01 -19.96
C PHE A 220 -17.35 3.64 -19.75
N LEU A 221 -18.10 3.48 -18.67
CA LEU A 221 -18.75 2.21 -18.35
C LEU A 221 -20.20 2.22 -18.83
N ASP A 222 -20.51 1.41 -19.85
CA ASP A 222 -21.88 1.16 -20.28
C ASP A 222 -22.58 0.22 -19.30
N THR A 223 -23.20 0.82 -18.29
CA THR A 223 -23.93 0.08 -17.24
C THR A 223 -25.14 -0.65 -17.79
N LYS A 224 -25.76 -0.16 -18.87
CA LYS A 224 -26.92 -0.81 -19.49
C LYS A 224 -26.47 -2.11 -20.15
N ALA A 225 -25.45 -2.06 -21.00
CA ALA A 225 -24.88 -3.26 -21.62
C ALA A 225 -24.37 -4.27 -20.58
N PHE A 226 -23.82 -3.79 -19.46
CA PHE A 226 -23.43 -4.66 -18.35
C PHE A 226 -24.62 -5.39 -17.73
N LEU A 227 -25.70 -4.66 -17.41
CA LEU A 227 -26.90 -5.22 -16.79
C LEU A 227 -27.70 -6.14 -17.73
N ASP A 228 -27.72 -5.84 -19.03
CA ASP A 228 -28.36 -6.69 -20.04
C ASP A 228 -27.71 -8.08 -20.10
N THR A 229 -26.39 -8.17 -19.85
CA THR A 229 -25.62 -9.42 -19.82
C THR A 229 -25.53 -10.06 -18.43
N HIS A 230 -25.82 -9.30 -17.36
CA HIS A 230 -25.71 -9.72 -15.97
C HIS A 230 -26.98 -9.35 -15.19
N PRO A 231 -28.13 -9.99 -15.50
CA PRO A 231 -29.38 -9.69 -14.81
C PRO A 231 -29.27 -9.94 -13.30
N GLY A 232 -29.87 -9.07 -12.50
CA GLY A 232 -29.85 -9.15 -11.03
C GLY A 232 -28.61 -8.54 -10.36
N TRP A 233 -27.63 -8.08 -11.14
CA TRP A 233 -26.51 -7.30 -10.60
C TRP A 233 -26.93 -5.84 -10.31
N VAL A 234 -26.21 -5.21 -9.40
CA VAL A 234 -26.30 -3.76 -9.17
C VAL A 234 -24.97 -3.12 -9.52
N ILE A 235 -24.99 -2.16 -10.43
CA ILE A 235 -23.82 -1.35 -10.78
C ILE A 235 -24.17 0.13 -10.69
N LYS A 236 -23.40 0.89 -9.91
CA LYS A 236 -23.71 2.30 -9.61
C LYS A 236 -22.44 3.12 -9.53
N LYS A 237 -22.43 4.30 -10.19
CA LYS A 237 -21.39 5.31 -9.98
C LYS A 237 -21.63 6.00 -8.64
N VAL A 238 -20.63 5.95 -7.77
CA VAL A 238 -20.62 6.71 -6.51
C VAL A 238 -20.38 8.17 -6.84
N HIS A 239 -21.15 9.06 -6.22
CA HIS A 239 -21.14 10.50 -6.54
C HIS A 239 -21.33 10.77 -8.05
N SER A 240 -22.37 10.20 -8.66
CA SER A 240 -22.59 10.32 -10.12
C SER A 240 -22.58 11.74 -10.71
N LYS A 241 -22.84 12.77 -9.88
CA LYS A 241 -22.87 14.18 -10.26
C LYS A 241 -21.51 14.89 -10.08
N ASP A 242 -20.58 14.29 -9.36
CA ASP A 242 -19.31 14.89 -9.00
C ASP A 242 -18.15 14.13 -9.65
N GLU A 243 -17.05 14.83 -9.91
CA GLU A 243 -15.79 14.20 -10.30
C GLU A 243 -15.11 13.57 -9.09
N LEU A 244 -14.32 12.52 -9.33
CA LEU A 244 -13.55 11.88 -8.29
C LEU A 244 -12.43 12.81 -7.83
N GLN A 245 -12.57 13.40 -6.65
CA GLN A 245 -11.63 14.41 -6.17
C GLN A 245 -10.25 13.87 -5.82
N SER A 246 -10.18 12.68 -5.19
CA SER A 246 -8.89 12.06 -4.84
C SER A 246 -8.95 10.55 -4.93
N ILE A 247 -8.13 9.97 -5.82
CA ILE A 247 -7.93 8.53 -5.95
C ILE A 247 -7.32 7.99 -4.65
N ARG A 248 -6.30 8.67 -4.10
CA ARG A 248 -5.64 8.25 -2.86
C ARG A 248 -6.60 8.18 -1.68
N LEU A 249 -7.37 9.23 -1.42
CA LEU A 249 -8.27 9.25 -0.27
C LEU A 249 -9.43 8.26 -0.45
N THR A 250 -9.92 8.11 -1.68
CA THR A 250 -10.95 7.11 -2.00
C THR A 250 -10.45 5.71 -1.69
N PHE A 251 -9.29 5.29 -2.22
CA PHE A 251 -8.76 3.96 -1.91
C PHE A 251 -8.37 3.80 -0.46
N ALA A 252 -7.77 4.81 0.18
CA ALA A 252 -7.46 4.75 1.60
C ALA A 252 -8.73 4.48 2.43
N TYR A 253 -9.84 5.15 2.10
CA TYR A 253 -11.14 4.90 2.72
C TYR A 253 -11.64 3.48 2.44
N LEU A 254 -11.67 3.03 1.18
CA LEU A 254 -12.14 1.69 0.82
C LEU A 254 -11.35 0.60 1.55
N THR A 255 -10.02 0.75 1.67
CA THR A 255 -9.17 -0.23 2.34
C THR A 255 -9.34 -0.25 3.87
N THR A 256 -10.04 0.72 4.48
CA THR A 256 -10.30 0.67 5.94
C THR A 256 -11.24 -0.46 6.34
N HIS A 257 -12.06 -0.94 5.41
CA HIS A 257 -13.07 -1.98 5.62
C HIS A 257 -13.06 -3.01 4.47
N GLU A 258 -11.91 -3.18 3.82
CA GLU A 258 -11.71 -4.24 2.82
C GLU A 258 -11.74 -5.63 3.47
N GLY A 259 -12.26 -6.63 2.78
CA GLY A 259 -12.12 -8.01 3.21
C GLY A 259 -10.69 -8.50 3.01
N ILE A 260 -10.01 -8.85 4.09
CA ILE A 260 -8.69 -9.50 4.01
C ILE A 260 -8.92 -11.00 3.86
N GLY A 261 -8.97 -11.48 2.62
CA GLY A 261 -9.15 -12.90 2.32
C GLY A 261 -7.86 -13.70 2.57
N LEU A 262 -7.94 -14.71 3.43
CA LEU A 262 -6.87 -15.62 3.82
C LEU A 262 -7.23 -17.04 3.42
N TYR A 263 -6.34 -17.69 2.69
CA TYR A 263 -6.52 -19.09 2.32
C TYR A 263 -5.32 -19.92 2.75
N GLU A 264 -5.60 -21.18 3.06
CA GLU A 264 -4.56 -22.15 3.35
C GLU A 264 -3.94 -22.66 2.05
N ARG A 265 -2.62 -22.57 1.93
CA ARG A 265 -1.87 -23.18 0.83
C ARG A 265 -1.62 -24.63 1.16
N ASN A 266 -1.71 -25.49 0.15
CA ASN A 266 -1.27 -26.87 0.28
C ASN A 266 0.23 -26.87 0.67
N PRO A 267 0.61 -27.41 1.85
CA PRO A 267 2.00 -27.44 2.29
C PRO A 267 2.93 -28.14 1.30
N THR A 268 2.42 -29.11 0.52
CA THR A 268 3.23 -29.82 -0.48
C THR A 268 3.53 -28.98 -1.72
N SER A 269 2.86 -27.83 -1.89
CA SER A 269 3.11 -26.91 -3.00
C SER A 269 4.28 -25.95 -2.71
N ASP A 270 4.71 -25.85 -1.45
CA ASP A 270 5.80 -24.97 -1.05
C ASP A 270 7.16 -25.70 -1.08
N ASP A 271 8.13 -25.09 -1.75
CA ASP A 271 9.52 -25.56 -1.75
C ASP A 271 10.25 -25.09 -0.48
N TYR A 272 9.95 -25.77 0.64
CA TYR A 272 10.60 -25.54 1.92
C TYR A 272 12.11 -25.78 1.85
N THR A 273 12.60 -26.64 0.95
CA THR A 273 14.03 -26.87 0.76
C THR A 273 14.71 -25.63 0.18
N SER A 274 14.17 -25.03 -0.88
CA SER A 274 14.74 -23.80 -1.44
C SER A 274 14.61 -22.62 -0.47
N LYS A 275 13.57 -22.55 0.35
CA LYS A 275 13.40 -21.50 1.37
C LYS A 275 14.45 -21.61 2.48
N ILE A 276 14.67 -22.81 3.02
CA ILE A 276 15.67 -23.01 4.08
C ILE A 276 17.09 -22.83 3.53
N LEU A 277 17.35 -23.30 2.31
CA LEU A 277 18.64 -23.06 1.65
C LEU A 277 18.88 -21.57 1.45
N ASN A 278 17.88 -20.78 1.03
CA ASN A 278 18.01 -19.33 0.93
C ASN A 278 18.16 -18.63 2.28
N TYR A 279 17.76 -19.24 3.39
CA TYR A 279 18.10 -18.74 4.72
C TYR A 279 19.58 -18.98 5.05
N TYR A 280 20.10 -20.16 4.74
CA TYR A 280 21.53 -20.49 4.92
C TYR A 280 22.47 -19.76 3.95
N LEU A 281 21.96 -19.42 2.76
CA LEU A 281 22.68 -18.76 1.69
C LEU A 281 21.79 -17.66 1.12
N PRO A 282 21.72 -16.49 1.79
CA PRO A 282 20.91 -15.37 1.32
C PRO A 282 21.21 -15.05 -0.15
N GLY A 283 20.17 -14.93 -0.98
CA GLY A 283 20.32 -14.63 -2.41
C GLY A 283 20.22 -15.83 -3.36
N LEU A 284 20.02 -17.05 -2.86
CA LEU A 284 19.68 -18.22 -3.70
C LEU A 284 18.39 -18.04 -4.51
N ASN A 285 17.40 -17.35 -3.93
CA ASN A 285 16.08 -17.14 -4.51
C ASN A 285 15.84 -15.70 -5.01
N SER A 286 16.89 -14.88 -5.17
CA SER A 286 16.71 -13.54 -5.73
C SER A 286 16.31 -13.64 -7.21
N ASN A 287 15.01 -13.64 -7.46
CA ASN A 287 14.43 -13.45 -8.80
C ASN A 287 14.61 -12.00 -9.29
N ASP A 288 15.76 -11.37 -9.03
CA ASP A 288 16.11 -10.07 -9.63
C ASP A 288 16.40 -10.32 -11.12
N ASP A 289 15.31 -10.36 -11.88
CA ASP A 289 15.19 -10.78 -13.28
C ASP A 289 15.64 -9.69 -14.27
N THR A 290 16.78 -9.04 -14.02
CA THR A 290 17.42 -8.15 -15.00
C THR A 290 18.93 -8.37 -15.06
N GLY A 291 19.33 -9.56 -15.48
CA GLY A 291 20.65 -9.74 -16.10
C GLY A 291 20.64 -9.03 -17.47
N GLN A 292 21.65 -8.20 -17.74
CA GLN A 292 21.76 -7.36 -18.93
C GLN A 292 21.72 -8.11 -20.28
N ASN A 293 21.83 -9.45 -20.31
CA ASN A 293 22.03 -10.21 -21.56
C ASN A 293 21.11 -11.42 -21.77
N GLY A 294 19.84 -11.37 -21.33
CA GLY A 294 18.81 -12.35 -21.75
C GLY A 294 19.03 -13.82 -21.35
N SER A 295 20.19 -14.18 -20.78
CA SER A 295 20.48 -15.49 -20.23
C SER A 295 20.17 -15.48 -18.73
N LYS A 296 19.30 -16.39 -18.29
CA LYS A 296 19.00 -16.66 -16.87
C LYS A 296 20.24 -17.21 -16.15
N LYS A 297 21.25 -16.36 -15.89
CA LYS A 297 22.35 -16.68 -14.98
C LYS A 297 21.98 -16.16 -13.59
N ARG A 298 21.63 -17.09 -12.70
CA ARG A 298 21.50 -16.88 -11.26
C ARG A 298 22.84 -16.33 -10.75
N MET A 299 22.92 -15.04 -10.45
CA MET A 299 24.11 -14.45 -9.83
C MET A 299 23.90 -14.39 -8.32
N PHE A 300 24.62 -15.24 -7.60
CA PHE A 300 24.91 -15.05 -6.18
C PHE A 300 25.57 -13.68 -6.01
N ARG A 301 24.99 -12.80 -5.19
CA ARG A 301 25.48 -11.43 -4.91
C ARG A 301 26.36 -11.35 -3.65
N TYR A 302 26.95 -12.46 -3.21
CA TYR A 302 27.98 -12.42 -2.17
C TYR A 302 29.33 -12.66 -2.83
N THR A 303 30.24 -11.70 -2.70
CA THR A 303 31.65 -11.93 -3.01
C THR A 303 32.26 -12.85 -1.96
N GLU A 304 33.39 -13.50 -2.27
CA GLU A 304 34.14 -14.27 -1.25
C GLU A 304 34.53 -13.38 -0.05
N GLU A 305 34.69 -12.07 -0.27
CA GLU A 305 34.98 -11.08 0.75
C GLU A 305 33.77 -10.77 1.64
N ASP A 306 32.56 -10.67 1.08
CA ASP A 306 31.31 -10.53 1.87
C ASP A 306 31.07 -11.75 2.75
N GLN A 307 31.31 -12.96 2.23
CA GLN A 307 31.27 -14.18 3.02
C GLN A 307 32.35 -14.18 4.10
N ALA A 308 33.61 -13.85 3.77
CA ALA A 308 34.68 -13.81 4.75
C ALA A 308 34.40 -12.82 5.90
N ASN A 309 33.82 -11.66 5.58
CA ASN A 309 33.47 -10.62 6.55
C ASN A 309 32.28 -11.00 7.45
N GLU A 310 31.23 -11.63 6.90
CA GLU A 310 30.07 -12.09 7.71
C GLU A 310 30.35 -13.37 8.51
N VAL A 311 31.28 -14.21 8.03
CA VAL A 311 31.69 -15.49 8.64
C VAL A 311 32.83 -15.30 9.66
N LEU A 312 33.40 -14.10 9.79
CA LEU A 312 34.47 -13.84 10.76
C LEU A 312 33.96 -14.10 12.20
N GLY A 313 34.40 -15.21 12.81
CA GLY A 313 33.96 -15.64 14.14
C GLY A 313 32.66 -16.45 14.17
N LYS A 314 32.02 -16.73 13.03
CA LYS A 314 30.82 -17.56 12.88
C LYS A 314 31.18 -18.76 11.99
N GLY A 315 30.78 -19.99 12.34
CA GLY A 315 31.15 -21.18 11.55
C GLY A 315 30.74 -21.10 10.07
N ARG A 316 31.31 -21.96 9.21
CA ARG A 316 31.14 -21.99 7.73
C ARG A 316 29.69 -22.14 7.21
N MET A 317 28.70 -22.27 8.07
CA MET A 317 27.29 -22.18 7.69
C MET A 317 26.72 -20.87 8.26
N VAL A 318 26.48 -19.91 7.36
CA VAL A 318 25.91 -18.60 7.69
C VAL A 318 24.45 -18.83 8.12
N GLY A 319 24.21 -18.79 9.43
CA GLY A 319 22.88 -18.90 10.02
C GLY A 319 22.91 -19.63 11.36
N GLU A 320 22.96 -18.88 12.45
CA GLU A 320 22.70 -19.42 13.78
C GLU A 320 21.22 -19.85 13.87
N ILE A 321 20.94 -21.15 13.82
CA ILE A 321 19.57 -21.70 13.86
C ILE A 321 19.04 -21.94 15.28
N GLY A 322 19.86 -21.75 16.31
CA GLY A 322 19.47 -21.96 17.71
C GLY A 322 18.28 -21.09 18.14
N ASN A 323 18.12 -19.92 17.52
CA ASN A 323 17.02 -18.99 17.75
C ASN A 323 16.02 -18.93 16.58
N PHE A 324 16.06 -19.90 15.66
CA PHE A 324 15.19 -19.90 14.49
C PHE A 324 13.75 -20.23 14.88
N ASP A 325 12.80 -19.37 14.45
CA ASP A 325 11.37 -19.57 14.68
C ASP A 325 10.85 -20.66 13.72
N TRP A 326 11.18 -21.93 14.00
CA TRP A 326 10.80 -23.08 13.16
C TRP A 326 9.28 -23.19 12.97
N LEU A 327 8.51 -22.82 13.99
CA LEU A 327 7.06 -22.82 13.92
C LEU A 327 6.57 -21.72 12.97
N GLY A 328 7.06 -20.49 13.13
CA GLY A 328 6.80 -19.40 12.20
C GLY A 328 7.20 -19.75 10.77
N TYR A 329 8.38 -20.33 10.58
CA TYR A 329 8.87 -20.77 9.27
C TYR A 329 7.99 -21.83 8.61
N ALA A 330 7.51 -22.82 9.38
CA ALA A 330 6.64 -23.88 8.87
C ALA A 330 5.23 -23.35 8.55
N MET A 331 4.69 -22.47 9.40
CA MET A 331 3.32 -21.96 9.32
C MET A 331 3.13 -20.75 8.40
N GLU A 332 4.12 -19.85 8.29
CA GLU A 332 4.01 -18.60 7.51
C GLU A 332 3.68 -18.85 6.03
N PRO A 333 4.25 -19.87 5.35
CA PRO A 333 3.87 -20.20 3.98
C PRO A 333 2.45 -20.75 3.82
N GLN A 334 1.93 -21.38 4.88
CA GLN A 334 0.65 -22.09 4.84
C GLN A 334 -0.52 -21.13 4.75
N PHE A 335 -0.36 -19.85 5.08
CA PHE A 335 -1.42 -18.85 4.94
C PHE A 335 -1.04 -17.79 3.94
N SER A 336 -1.91 -17.55 2.97
CA SER A 336 -1.72 -16.49 1.98
C SER A 336 -2.89 -15.56 1.90
N GLN A 337 -2.58 -14.29 1.68
CA GLN A 337 -3.58 -13.27 1.45
C GLN A 337 -3.94 -13.22 -0.04
N ILE A 338 -5.22 -13.03 -0.35
CA ILE A 338 -5.66 -12.70 -1.71
C ILE A 338 -4.95 -11.42 -2.15
N SER A 339 -4.25 -11.51 -3.28
CA SER A 339 -3.64 -10.33 -3.89
C SER A 339 -4.69 -9.55 -4.65
N ASP A 340 -4.89 -8.28 -4.29
CA ASP A 340 -5.61 -7.34 -5.12
C ASP A 340 -4.72 -6.82 -6.24
N ASN A 341 -5.20 -6.99 -7.47
CA ASN A 341 -4.45 -6.68 -8.67
C ASN A 341 -5.15 -5.63 -9.50
N TYR A 342 -4.35 -4.74 -10.09
CA TYR A 342 -4.78 -3.89 -11.19
C TYR A 342 -5.16 -4.75 -12.40
N PHE A 343 -6.10 -4.28 -13.20
CA PHE A 343 -6.51 -4.91 -14.45
C PHE A 343 -6.58 -3.90 -15.60
N GLY A 344 -6.71 -4.41 -16.82
CA GLY A 344 -6.73 -3.60 -18.03
C GLY A 344 -5.43 -2.81 -18.21
N VAL A 345 -5.52 -1.55 -18.62
CA VAL A 345 -4.38 -0.66 -18.87
C VAL A 345 -3.50 -0.40 -17.65
N LEU A 346 -4.02 -0.59 -16.43
CA LEU A 346 -3.24 -0.42 -15.19
C LEU A 346 -2.53 -1.69 -14.73
N ALA A 347 -2.79 -2.84 -15.36
CA ALA A 347 -2.23 -4.13 -14.95
C ALA A 347 -0.69 -4.08 -14.85
N ASN A 348 -0.11 -4.88 -13.95
CA ASN A 348 1.34 -4.86 -13.68
C ASN A 348 2.20 -5.19 -14.92
N ASN A 349 1.63 -5.89 -15.88
CA ASN A 349 2.28 -6.22 -17.14
C ASN A 349 2.15 -5.13 -18.22
N MET A 350 1.35 -4.08 -18.01
CA MET A 350 1.09 -3.03 -19.01
C MET A 350 2.02 -1.81 -18.87
N ILE A 351 2.56 -1.55 -17.69
CA ILE A 351 3.55 -0.49 -17.44
C ILE A 351 4.73 -1.13 -16.71
N LYS A 352 5.93 -1.03 -17.30
CA LYS A 352 7.14 -1.72 -16.88
C LYS A 352 8.18 -0.74 -16.37
N THR A 353 8.90 -1.11 -15.31
CA THR A 353 10.13 -0.42 -14.94
C THR A 353 11.20 -0.69 -16.01
N VAL A 354 11.71 0.37 -16.61
CA VAL A 354 12.80 0.33 -17.59
C VAL A 354 14.13 0.72 -16.96
N ASP A 355 14.10 1.51 -15.88
CA ASP A 355 15.29 1.90 -15.13
C ASP A 355 15.00 2.20 -13.66
N ARG A 356 16.04 2.20 -12.83
CA ARG A 356 15.99 2.55 -11.41
C ARG A 356 17.20 3.39 -11.01
N GLU A 357 16.94 4.48 -10.33
CA GLU A 357 17.97 5.33 -9.72
C GLU A 357 17.72 5.41 -8.22
N SER A 358 18.78 5.29 -7.41
CA SER A 358 18.66 5.37 -5.96
C SER A 358 19.56 6.48 -5.45
N TYR A 359 18.97 7.42 -4.71
CA TYR A 359 19.74 8.50 -4.09
C TYR A 359 19.23 8.79 -2.68
N ARG A 360 20.12 9.32 -1.84
CA ARG A 360 19.80 9.72 -0.47
C ARG A 360 19.17 11.11 -0.49
N VAL A 361 17.92 11.21 -0.04
CA VAL A 361 17.17 12.46 0.03
C VAL A 361 17.06 12.92 1.47
N THR A 362 17.61 14.11 1.75
CA THR A 362 17.37 14.82 3.00
C THR A 362 15.96 15.38 3.01
N ARG A 363 15.23 15.15 4.10
CA ARG A 363 13.86 15.65 4.25
C ARG A 363 13.89 17.11 4.65
N THR A 364 13.04 17.90 4.01
CA THR A 364 12.88 19.33 4.27
C THR A 364 11.49 19.64 4.81
N CYS A 365 11.40 20.70 5.58
CA CYS A 365 10.16 21.23 6.12
C CYS A 365 9.36 21.88 4.99
N THR A 366 8.09 21.48 4.82
CA THR A 366 7.21 22.03 3.78
C THR A 366 6.83 23.49 4.00
N GLN A 367 6.98 24.02 5.22
CA GLN A 367 6.64 25.41 5.53
C GLN A 367 7.81 26.38 5.28
N CYS A 368 9.04 26.00 5.66
CA CYS A 368 10.18 26.93 5.63
C CYS A 368 11.39 26.42 4.84
N GLY A 369 11.32 25.22 4.24
CA GLY A 369 12.42 24.60 3.49
C GLY A 369 13.60 24.09 4.34
N GLY A 370 13.61 24.37 5.65
CA GLY A 370 14.67 23.94 6.57
C GLY A 370 14.76 22.42 6.71
N THR A 371 15.94 21.91 7.06
CA THR A 371 16.16 20.47 7.23
C THR A 371 15.31 19.92 8.38
N LEU A 372 14.72 18.73 8.17
CA LEU A 372 14.13 17.97 9.27
C LEU A 372 15.23 17.13 9.91
N ASN A 373 15.35 17.21 11.24
CA ASN A 373 16.31 16.44 12.02
C ASN A 373 15.60 15.37 12.86
N VAL A 374 16.28 14.24 13.08
CA VAL A 374 15.89 13.15 13.96
C VAL A 374 16.57 13.36 15.31
N TYR A 375 15.81 13.30 16.41
CA TYR A 375 16.31 13.56 17.75
C TYR A 375 16.09 12.36 18.67
N SER A 376 17.14 11.90 19.35
CA SER A 376 17.11 10.71 20.21
C SER A 376 16.55 10.95 21.62
N GLY A 377 15.73 11.99 21.80
CA GLY A 377 15.11 12.35 23.07
C GLY A 377 15.09 13.87 23.29
N ILE A 378 14.51 14.31 24.40
CA ILE A 378 14.32 15.75 24.72
C ILE A 378 15.68 16.45 24.92
N CYS A 379 16.71 15.72 25.37
CA CYS A 379 18.04 16.27 25.63
C CYS A 379 18.95 16.30 24.39
N ASP A 380 18.53 15.73 23.26
CA ASP A 380 19.31 15.80 22.02
C ASP A 380 19.09 17.18 21.38
N GLN A 381 20.11 18.04 21.46
CA GLN A 381 20.05 19.41 20.93
C GLN A 381 20.57 19.51 19.49
N CYS A 382 21.34 18.53 19.04
CA CYS A 382 21.96 18.56 17.72
C CYS A 382 21.03 17.93 16.68
N GLY A 383 20.51 16.73 16.98
CA GLY A 383 19.80 15.90 16.03
C GLY A 383 20.63 15.53 14.79
N GLU A 384 20.15 14.56 14.03
CA GLU A 384 20.75 14.16 12.75
C GLU A 384 19.82 14.45 11.59
N ALA A 385 20.35 14.90 10.45
CA ALA A 385 19.52 15.17 9.28
C ALA A 385 18.70 13.93 8.89
N ALA A 386 17.37 14.07 8.92
CA ALA A 386 16.45 13.01 8.55
C ALA A 386 16.58 12.78 7.05
N SER A 387 17.15 11.65 6.67
CA SER A 387 17.30 11.25 5.28
C SER A 387 16.65 9.90 5.01
N HIS A 388 16.34 9.64 3.75
CA HIS A 388 15.85 8.34 3.29
C HIS A 388 16.43 8.02 1.91
N ILE A 389 16.47 6.75 1.57
CA ILE A 389 16.79 6.33 0.20
C ILE A 389 15.50 6.46 -0.60
N PHE A 390 15.54 7.28 -1.65
CA PHE A 390 14.49 7.37 -2.64
C PHE A 390 14.90 6.54 -3.85
N GLU A 391 14.10 5.51 -4.17
CA GLU A 391 14.23 4.75 -5.40
C GLU A 391 13.34 5.38 -6.47
N ASN A 392 13.93 6.13 -7.38
CA ASN A 392 13.26 6.70 -8.53
C ASN A 392 13.11 5.64 -9.64
N LYS A 393 11.91 5.12 -9.85
CA LYS A 393 11.65 4.16 -10.93
C LYS A 393 11.22 4.89 -12.19
N VAL A 394 11.95 4.65 -13.28
CA VAL A 394 11.55 5.10 -14.62
C VAL A 394 10.70 4.00 -15.24
N ARG A 395 9.52 4.36 -15.74
CA ARG A 395 8.54 3.44 -16.31
C ARG A 395 8.14 3.84 -17.71
N ALA A 396 7.79 2.85 -18.51
CA ALA A 396 7.24 2.98 -19.86
C ALA A 396 6.05 2.03 -20.03
N PHE A 397 5.24 2.22 -21.07
CA PHE A 397 4.31 1.16 -21.48
C PHE A 397 5.08 -0.10 -21.85
N ALA A 398 4.47 -1.26 -21.64
CA ALA A 398 5.10 -2.55 -21.90
C ALA A 398 5.50 -2.74 -23.36
N ARG A 399 4.74 -2.16 -24.30
CA ARG A 399 5.07 -2.15 -25.73
C ARG A 399 6.32 -1.33 -26.07
N ASP A 400 6.58 -0.28 -25.30
CA ASP A 400 7.69 0.66 -25.55
C ASP A 400 8.94 0.25 -24.75
N ALA A 401 8.77 -0.56 -23.71
CA ALA A 401 9.85 -0.94 -22.78
C ALA A 401 11.07 -1.61 -23.44
N PRO A 402 10.95 -2.48 -24.47
CA PRO A 402 12.12 -3.03 -25.17
C PRO A 402 12.96 -1.95 -25.85
N TYR A 403 12.31 -1.07 -26.62
CA TYR A 403 12.97 0.03 -27.32
C TYR A 403 13.63 1.01 -26.34
N VAL A 404 12.91 1.41 -25.29
CA VAL A 404 13.46 2.30 -24.27
C VAL A 404 14.71 1.69 -23.60
N LYS A 405 14.69 0.40 -23.29
CA LYS A 405 15.85 -0.29 -22.70
C LYS A 405 17.06 -0.37 -23.62
N GLU A 406 16.84 -0.41 -24.93
CA GLU A 406 17.91 -0.40 -25.93
C GLU A 406 18.61 0.97 -25.99
N VAL A 407 17.85 2.07 -25.93
CA VAL A 407 18.36 3.44 -26.05
C VAL A 407 18.90 4.01 -24.73
N LEU A 408 18.42 3.50 -23.58
CA LEU A 408 18.76 4.01 -22.25
C LEU A 408 20.28 4.09 -21.95
N PRO A 409 21.13 3.11 -22.30
CA PRO A 409 22.56 3.16 -22.02
C PRO A 409 23.25 4.39 -22.62
N ASP A 410 23.00 4.67 -23.91
CA ASP A 410 23.61 5.80 -24.62
C ASP A 410 23.16 7.14 -24.02
N LEU A 411 21.88 7.23 -23.67
CA LEU A 411 21.32 8.42 -23.04
C LEU A 411 21.91 8.67 -21.64
N LYS A 412 22.12 7.62 -20.86
CA LYS A 412 22.71 7.72 -19.52
C LYS A 412 24.15 8.24 -19.55
N ASP A 413 24.93 7.82 -20.53
CA ASP A 413 26.30 8.28 -20.66
C ASP A 413 26.35 9.77 -21.02
N SER A 414 25.45 10.24 -21.89
CA SER A 414 25.28 11.68 -22.14
C SER A 414 24.86 12.44 -20.88
N LEU A 415 23.88 11.93 -20.14
CA LEU A 415 23.38 12.59 -18.93
C LEU A 415 24.42 12.72 -17.81
N ARG A 416 25.27 11.70 -17.67
CA ARG A 416 26.38 11.73 -16.72
C ARG A 416 27.38 12.83 -17.04
N LEU A 417 27.65 13.08 -18.32
CA LEU A 417 28.53 14.17 -18.75
C LEU A 417 27.95 15.55 -18.38
N ASP A 418 26.62 15.67 -18.43
CA ASP A 418 25.89 16.91 -18.11
C ASP A 418 25.49 17.03 -16.63
N GLY A 419 25.86 16.05 -15.79
CA GLY A 419 25.49 16.02 -14.37
C GLY A 419 23.99 15.84 -14.09
N SER A 420 23.22 15.40 -15.08
CA SER A 420 21.77 15.20 -15.00
C SER A 420 21.42 13.73 -14.76
N THR A 421 20.19 13.45 -14.31
CA THR A 421 19.69 12.09 -14.10
C THR A 421 18.59 11.73 -15.09
N MET A 422 18.27 10.43 -15.21
CA MET A 422 17.11 10.02 -16.02
C MET A 422 15.83 10.66 -15.50
N GLY A 423 15.70 10.82 -14.18
CA GLY A 423 14.58 11.54 -13.56
C GLY A 423 14.40 12.96 -14.11
N ASP A 424 15.49 13.68 -14.36
CA ASP A 424 15.44 15.07 -14.83
C ASP A 424 15.00 15.17 -16.30
N LEU A 425 15.30 14.16 -17.14
CA LEU A 425 14.83 14.09 -18.52
C LEU A 425 13.39 13.63 -18.67
N THR A 426 12.84 12.90 -17.69
CA THR A 426 11.55 12.25 -17.88
C THR A 426 10.45 13.19 -18.37
N PRO A 427 10.30 14.46 -17.90
CA PRO A 427 9.29 15.37 -18.41
C PRO A 427 9.33 15.60 -19.93
N ASP A 428 10.52 15.55 -20.55
CA ASP A 428 10.73 15.87 -21.96
C ASP A 428 10.70 14.64 -22.88
N VAL A 429 10.63 13.43 -22.32
CA VAL A 429 10.66 12.18 -23.11
C VAL A 429 9.30 11.50 -23.09
N ALA A 430 8.68 11.43 -24.27
CA ALA A 430 7.28 11.00 -24.41
C ALA A 430 6.99 9.55 -23.94
N MET A 431 8.00 8.67 -23.98
CA MET A 431 7.84 7.23 -23.73
C MET A 431 8.05 6.83 -22.27
N ILE A 432 8.50 7.75 -21.41
CA ILE A 432 8.86 7.44 -20.02
C ILE A 432 8.26 8.41 -19.02
N VAL A 433 8.13 7.93 -17.79
CA VAL A 433 7.74 8.72 -16.62
C VAL A 433 8.54 8.24 -15.40
N SER A 434 8.98 9.16 -14.54
CA SER A 434 9.68 8.81 -13.29
C SER A 434 8.75 8.88 -12.07
N ASP A 435 9.10 8.16 -10.99
CA ASP A 435 8.40 8.31 -9.70
C ASP A 435 8.45 9.76 -9.19
N ARG A 436 9.57 10.47 -9.42
CA ARG A 436 9.70 11.89 -9.08
C ARG A 436 8.66 12.76 -9.80
N GLU A 437 8.58 12.64 -11.12
CA GLU A 437 7.62 13.37 -11.95
C GLU A 437 6.16 13.09 -11.55
N VAL A 438 5.85 11.83 -11.25
CA VAL A 438 4.53 11.40 -10.74
C VAL A 438 4.21 12.09 -9.42
N MET A 439 5.17 12.12 -8.48
CA MET A 439 5.00 12.75 -7.17
C MET A 439 4.83 14.26 -7.27
N ASP A 440 5.57 14.92 -8.17
CA ASP A 440 5.45 16.35 -8.43
C ASP A 440 4.08 16.70 -9.02
N ASN A 441 3.58 15.87 -9.95
CA ASN A 441 2.22 15.99 -10.47
C ASN A 441 1.15 15.85 -9.37
N ILE A 442 1.26 14.82 -8.52
CA ILE A 442 0.35 14.62 -7.38
C ILE A 442 0.42 15.80 -6.41
N ALA A 443 1.59 16.39 -6.19
CA ALA A 443 1.74 17.55 -5.31
C ALA A 443 1.10 18.81 -5.92
N SER A 444 1.29 19.04 -7.22
CA SER A 444 0.75 20.18 -7.95
C SER A 444 -0.78 20.16 -8.09
N SER A 445 -1.38 18.96 -8.13
CA SER A 445 -2.83 18.78 -8.26
C SER A 445 -3.57 18.92 -6.94
N ARG A 446 -2.88 19.07 -5.81
CA ARG A 446 -3.55 19.23 -4.51
C ARG A 446 -4.19 20.62 -4.42
N PRO A 447 -5.45 20.70 -3.97
CA PRO A 447 -6.04 21.98 -3.64
C PRO A 447 -5.21 22.67 -2.55
N LYS A 448 -5.05 23.99 -2.70
CA LYS A 448 -4.19 24.81 -1.83
C LYS A 448 -4.64 24.85 -0.37
N ASP A 449 -5.86 24.40 -0.06
CA ASP A 449 -6.41 24.31 1.30
C ASP A 449 -7.06 22.93 1.57
N PRO A 450 -6.28 21.96 2.08
CA PRO A 450 -6.77 20.62 2.41
C PRO A 450 -7.76 20.59 3.57
N MET A 451 -7.73 21.59 4.46
CA MET A 451 -8.56 21.61 5.67
C MET A 451 -9.95 22.14 5.35
N ALA A 452 -10.07 23.18 4.53
CA ALA A 452 -11.36 23.62 4.01
C ALA A 452 -12.05 22.56 3.13
N GLU A 453 -11.26 21.69 2.49
CA GLU A 453 -11.79 20.55 1.75
C GLU A 453 -12.26 19.43 2.70
N TYR A 454 -11.44 19.05 3.69
CA TYR A 454 -11.83 18.09 4.72
C TYR A 454 -13.10 18.51 5.49
N GLN A 455 -13.22 19.80 5.85
CA GLN A 455 -14.41 20.35 6.51
C GLN A 455 -15.64 20.33 5.61
N ARG A 456 -15.48 20.61 4.30
CA ARG A 456 -16.56 20.44 3.31
C ARG A 456 -17.03 18.99 3.22
N HIS A 457 -16.11 18.02 3.29
CA HIS A 457 -16.43 16.60 3.29
C HIS A 457 -17.13 16.12 4.56
N ALA A 458 -16.65 16.55 5.73
CA ALA A 458 -17.29 16.23 7.00
C ALA A 458 -18.71 16.81 7.07
N ALA A 459 -18.94 17.99 6.48
CA ALA A 459 -20.27 18.59 6.36
C ALA A 459 -21.18 17.85 5.38
N ALA A 460 -20.68 17.44 4.21
CA ALA A 460 -21.44 16.66 3.23
C ALA A 460 -21.84 15.27 3.75
N ARG A 461 -21.03 14.66 4.63
CA ARG A 461 -21.32 13.38 5.30
C ARG A 461 -22.33 13.47 6.44
N LYS A 462 -22.62 14.65 6.99
CA LYS A 462 -23.70 14.84 7.97
C LYS A 462 -25.08 14.93 7.32
N ILE A 463 -25.15 15.03 5.99
CA ILE A 463 -26.38 15.20 5.21
C ILE A 463 -26.82 13.88 4.52
N ALA A 464 -25.93 12.89 4.44
CA ALA A 464 -26.22 11.53 4.00
C ALA A 464 -26.34 10.60 5.22
#